data_AF-A0AAP9RCN4-F1
#
_entry.id   AF-A0AAP9RCN4-F1
#
_cell.length_a   1.000
_cell.length_b   1.000
_cell.length_c   1.000
_cell.angle_alpha   90.00
_cell.angle_beta   90.00
_cell.angle_gamma   90.00
#
_symmetry.space_group_name_H-M   'P 1'
#
loop_
_entity.id
_entity.type
_entity.pdbx_description
1 polymer ?
#
loop_
_entity_poly.entity_id
_entity_poly.type
_entity_poly.pdbx_seq_one_letter_code
_entity_poly.pdbx_strand_id
1 'polypeptide(L)'
;MNKELNILQAIEMPVGTIFKGINTFNKEREVVIKENKGRKKLFVINKNVEPKEIELNDFTAKFKFIPIQKPVSFMEAVEASKEGKRLRVVHDAYCEAKGFKEIGKVFEMIISANKNFGDEIVNKAIIENISNGKWYIEEE
;
A
#
# COMPACT_ATOMS: atom_id res chain seq x y z
N MET A 1 -0.31 11.74 -4.13
CA MET A 1 0.94 12.03 -3.36
C MET A 1 0.63 11.72 -1.91
N ASN A 2 1.35 10.83 -1.19
CA ASN A 2 0.90 10.42 0.15
C ASN A 2 0.82 11.64 1.08
N LYS A 3 -0.40 11.97 1.49
CA LYS A 3 -0.70 13.13 2.34
C LYS A 3 0.04 12.99 3.66
N GLU A 4 0.84 14.00 4.02
CA GLU A 4 1.44 14.08 5.36
C GLU A 4 0.34 14.43 6.37
N LEU A 5 0.11 13.54 7.33
CA LEU A 5 -0.88 13.73 8.38
C LEU A 5 -0.20 14.14 9.69
N ASN A 6 -0.87 15.00 10.47
CA ASN A 6 -0.53 15.19 11.88
C ASN A 6 -1.16 14.08 12.75
N ILE A 7 -0.86 14.05 14.05
CA ILE A 7 -1.32 12.99 14.94
C ILE A 7 -2.85 12.87 15.04
N LEU A 8 -3.56 14.00 15.03
CA LEU A 8 -5.02 14.04 15.11
C LEU A 8 -5.65 13.52 13.81
N GLN A 9 -5.08 13.87 12.67
CA GLN A 9 -5.52 13.34 11.38
C GLN A 9 -5.17 11.85 11.23
N ALA A 10 -4.01 11.43 11.73
CA ALA A 10 -3.59 10.04 11.68
C ALA A 10 -4.54 9.16 12.51
N ILE A 11 -4.93 9.55 13.72
CA ILE A 11 -5.77 8.71 14.60
C ILE A 11 -7.19 8.47 14.05
N GLU A 12 -7.67 9.34 13.16
CA GLU A 12 -8.97 9.20 12.49
C GLU A 12 -8.99 8.07 11.45
N MET A 13 -7.83 7.73 10.89
CA MET A 13 -7.68 6.69 9.87
C MET A 13 -8.16 5.31 10.38
N PRO A 14 -8.48 4.37 9.48
CA PRO A 14 -8.93 3.03 9.86
C PRO A 14 -7.93 2.29 10.77
N VAL A 15 -8.44 1.48 11.69
CA VAL A 15 -7.61 0.59 12.52
C VAL A 15 -6.81 -0.35 11.61
N GLY A 16 -5.54 -0.56 11.92
CA GLY A 16 -4.62 -1.36 11.11
C GLY A 16 -3.90 -0.57 10.01
N THR A 17 -4.19 0.71 9.83
CA THR A 17 -3.39 1.62 8.98
C THR A 17 -1.97 1.72 9.55
N ILE A 18 -0.97 1.55 8.68
CA ILE A 18 0.45 1.67 9.01
C ILE A 18 0.95 2.99 8.42
N PHE A 19 1.84 3.67 9.13
CA PHE A 19 2.44 4.93 8.75
C PHE A 19 3.95 4.82 8.85
N LYS A 20 4.62 5.55 7.95
CA LYS A 20 5.97 6.04 8.15
C LYS A 20 5.86 7.31 8.99
N GLY A 21 6.17 7.20 10.28
CA GLY A 21 6.27 8.31 11.22
C GLY A 21 7.64 8.95 11.16
N ILE A 22 7.71 10.27 10.97
CA ILE A 22 8.95 11.05 10.93
C ILE A 22 8.90 12.10 12.02
N ASN A 23 9.90 12.12 12.89
CA ASN A 23 10.02 13.12 13.95
C ASN A 23 10.78 14.38 13.50
N THR A 24 10.89 15.37 14.38
CA THR A 24 11.62 16.64 14.12
C THR A 24 13.11 16.46 13.86
N PHE A 25 13.69 15.30 14.17
CA PHE A 25 15.08 14.95 13.91
C PHE A 25 15.24 14.07 12.64
N ASN A 26 14.22 14.01 11.78
CA ASN A 26 14.15 13.14 10.60
C ASN A 26 14.38 11.65 10.89
N LYS A 27 14.10 11.20 12.12
CA LYS A 27 14.15 9.78 12.45
C LYS A 27 12.84 9.11 12.07
N GLU A 28 12.96 8.06 11.27
CA GLU A 28 11.84 7.27 10.79
C GLU A 28 11.46 6.17 11.79
N ARG A 29 10.16 5.96 11.94
CA ARG A 29 9.54 4.92 12.76
C ARG A 29 8.34 4.37 12.02
N GLU A 30 8.12 3.07 12.10
CA GLU A 30 6.85 2.48 11.66
C GLU A 30 5.83 2.66 12.78
N VAL A 31 4.65 3.17 12.44
CA VAL A 31 3.57 3.45 13.40
C VAL A 31 2.29 2.78 12.91
N VAL A 32 1.51 2.18 13.79
CA VAL A 32 0.24 1.56 13.45
C VAL A 32 -0.89 2.07 14.33
N ILE A 33 -2.09 2.18 13.76
CA ILE A 33 -3.30 2.42 14.55
C ILE A 33 -3.83 1.09 15.05
N LYS A 34 -3.98 0.97 16.37
CA LYS A 34 -4.67 -0.14 17.01
C LYS A 34 -5.80 0.38 17.87
N GLU A 35 -6.79 -0.46 18.08
CA GLU A 35 -7.80 -0.24 19.10
C GLU A 35 -7.27 -0.75 20.44
N ASN A 36 -7.33 0.08 21.47
CA ASN A 36 -6.96 -0.27 22.84
C ASN A 36 -8.03 0.25 23.79
N LYS A 37 -8.75 -0.67 24.47
CA LYS A 37 -9.86 -0.37 25.38
C LYS A 37 -10.94 0.53 24.74
N GLY A 38 -11.36 0.21 23.51
CA GLY A 38 -12.41 0.94 22.79
C GLY A 38 -12.01 2.31 22.26
N ARG A 39 -10.71 2.63 22.23
CA ARG A 39 -10.18 3.88 21.67
C ARG A 39 -9.09 3.58 20.65
N LYS A 40 -9.11 4.28 19.52
CA LYS A 40 -8.00 4.25 18.55
C LYS A 40 -6.78 4.92 19.17
N LYS A 41 -5.62 4.28 19.03
CA LYS A 41 -4.33 4.77 19.50
C LYS A 41 -3.22 4.44 18.50
N LEU A 42 -2.18 5.26 18.48
CA LEU A 42 -1.00 5.06 17.64
C LEU A 42 0.08 4.33 18.45
N PHE A 43 0.74 3.36 17.82
CA PHE A 43 1.81 2.59 18.44
C PHE A 43 3.03 2.57 17.53
N VAL A 44 4.21 2.82 18.09
CA VAL A 44 5.48 2.60 17.38
C VAL A 44 5.75 1.11 17.33
N ILE A 45 5.93 0.56 16.13
CA ILE A 45 6.36 -0.81 15.93
C ILE A 45 7.88 -0.85 15.93
N ASN A 46 8.46 -1.70 16.78
CA ASN A 46 9.87 -2.06 16.71
C ASN A 46 9.97 -3.59 16.67
N LYS A 47 10.74 -4.15 15.74
CA LYS A 47 10.82 -5.62 15.54
C LYS A 47 11.35 -6.36 16.77
N ASN A 48 12.04 -5.67 17.67
CA ASN A 48 12.74 -6.27 18.81
C ASN A 48 12.18 -5.84 20.18
N VAL A 49 11.09 -5.05 20.23
CA VAL A 49 10.55 -4.49 21.48
C VAL A 49 9.02 -4.47 21.40
N GLU A 50 8.34 -4.64 22.52
CA GLU A 50 6.90 -4.45 22.58
C GLU A 50 6.48 -3.08 22.02
N PRO A 51 5.39 -3.02 21.23
CA PRO A 51 4.93 -1.76 20.64
C PRO A 51 4.62 -0.72 21.72
N LYS A 52 5.29 0.43 21.67
CA LYS A 52 5.07 1.53 22.62
C LYS A 52 3.95 2.45 22.13
N GLU A 53 2.98 2.71 23.00
CA GLU A 53 1.92 3.69 22.74
C GLU A 53 2.54 5.08 22.56
N ILE A 54 1.98 5.82 21.61
CA ILE A 54 2.28 7.21 21.37
C ILE A 54 1.31 8.06 22.22
N GLU A 55 1.78 8.64 23.32
CA GLU A 55 0.97 9.54 24.15
C GLU A 55 0.94 10.95 23.57
N LEU A 56 -0.24 11.58 23.48
CA LEU A 56 -0.42 12.93 22.92
C LEU A 56 0.41 14.00 23.64
N ASN A 57 0.71 13.80 24.94
CA ASN A 57 1.45 14.74 25.77
C ASN A 57 2.96 14.67 25.57
N ASP A 58 3.48 13.61 24.93
CA ASP A 58 4.91 13.45 24.62
C ASP A 58 5.38 14.31 23.42
N PHE A 59 4.47 15.05 22.77
CA PHE A 59 4.67 15.66 21.44
C PHE A 59 4.97 17.15 21.45
N THR A 60 6.00 17.55 22.19
CA THR A 60 6.75 18.77 21.84
C THR A 60 7.47 18.64 20.49
N ALA A 61 7.54 17.43 19.91
CA ALA A 61 8.07 17.19 18.57
C ALA A 61 6.93 17.06 17.53
N LYS A 62 6.90 17.95 16.54
CA LYS A 62 6.05 17.85 15.33
C LYS A 62 6.35 16.54 14.58
N PHE A 63 5.59 15.48 14.84
CA PHE A 63 5.64 14.25 14.05
C PHE A 63 4.76 14.36 12.80
N LYS A 64 5.28 13.86 11.69
CA LYS A 64 4.56 13.68 10.44
C LYS A 64 4.26 12.19 10.25
N PHE A 65 3.05 11.86 9.85
CA PHE A 65 2.61 10.49 9.60
C PHE A 65 2.27 10.35 8.12
N ILE A 66 3.03 9.54 7.40
CA ILE A 66 2.81 9.27 5.98
C ILE A 66 2.21 7.88 5.88
N PRO A 67 0.93 7.73 5.44
CA PRO A 67 0.31 6.42 5.30
C PRO A 67 1.15 5.52 4.39
N ILE A 68 1.38 4.28 4.82
CA ILE A 68 1.94 3.23 3.99
C ILE A 68 0.75 2.44 3.46
N GLN A 69 0.45 2.66 2.19
CA GLN A 69 -0.62 1.94 1.53
C GLN A 69 -0.27 0.45 1.45
N LYS A 70 -1.18 -0.39 1.95
CA LYS A 70 -1.07 -1.84 1.82
C LYS A 70 -1.56 -2.26 0.44
N PRO A 71 -0.99 -3.33 -0.15
CA PRO A 71 -1.57 -3.88 -1.35
C PRO A 71 -2.96 -4.43 -1.05
N VAL A 72 -3.88 -4.23 -1.98
CA VAL A 72 -5.21 -4.83 -1.99
C VAL A 72 -5.19 -6.13 -2.79
N SER A 73 -6.23 -6.94 -2.64
CA SER A 73 -6.45 -8.08 -3.53
C SER A 73 -6.72 -7.62 -4.96
N PHE A 74 -6.47 -8.49 -5.94
CA PHE A 74 -6.81 -8.21 -7.33
C PHE A 74 -8.30 -7.87 -7.51
N MET A 75 -9.19 -8.56 -6.80
CA MET A 75 -10.63 -8.32 -6.87
C MET A 75 -11.01 -6.93 -6.36
N GLU A 76 -10.43 -6.48 -5.24
CA GLU A 76 -10.63 -5.11 -4.75
C GLU A 76 -10.10 -4.06 -5.74
N ALA A 77 -8.96 -4.32 -6.38
CA ALA A 77 -8.42 -3.45 -7.42
C ALA A 77 -9.36 -3.36 -8.64
N VAL A 78 -9.97 -4.48 -9.05
CA VAL A 78 -10.96 -4.52 -10.14
C VAL A 78 -12.19 -3.68 -9.80
N GLU A 79 -12.75 -3.82 -8.59
CA GLU A 79 -13.91 -3.00 -8.18
C GLU A 79 -13.57 -1.51 -8.14
N ALA A 80 -12.42 -1.14 -7.57
CA ALA A 80 -11.96 0.24 -7.58
C ALA A 80 -11.76 0.79 -9.01
N SER A 81 -11.24 -0.03 -9.93
CA SER A 81 -11.10 0.34 -11.34
C SER A 81 -12.45 0.60 -12.00
N LYS A 82 -13.50 -0.16 -11.69
CA LYS A 82 -14.85 0.08 -12.23
C LYS A 82 -15.42 1.40 -11.75
N GLU A 83 -15.04 1.84 -10.55
CA GLU A 83 -15.36 3.16 -9.99
C GLU A 83 -14.46 4.30 -10.56
N GLY A 84 -13.59 3.98 -11.53
CA GLY A 84 -12.71 4.96 -12.17
C GLY A 84 -11.43 5.27 -11.41
N LYS A 85 -11.12 4.55 -10.32
CA LYS A 85 -9.87 4.73 -9.57
C LYS A 85 -8.69 4.22 -10.36
N ARG A 86 -7.59 4.96 -10.35
CA ARG A 86 -6.33 4.54 -10.96
C ARG A 86 -5.67 3.45 -10.12
N LEU A 87 -5.00 2.52 -10.79
CA LEU A 87 -4.32 1.40 -10.16
C LEU A 87 -2.82 1.48 -10.38
N ARG A 88 -2.07 0.93 -9.44
CA ARG A 88 -0.62 0.70 -9.53
C ARG A 88 -0.35 -0.74 -9.14
N VAL A 89 0.50 -1.42 -9.91
CA VAL A 89 0.88 -2.80 -9.61
C VAL A 89 2.39 -2.92 -9.59
N VAL A 90 2.89 -3.61 -8.58
CA VAL A 90 4.31 -3.94 -8.40
C VAL A 90 4.44 -5.44 -8.56
N HIS A 91 5.33 -5.88 -9.46
CA HIS A 91 5.58 -7.28 -9.75
C HIS A 91 7.05 -7.48 -10.08
N ASP A 92 7.63 -8.60 -9.66
CA ASP A 92 9.07 -8.85 -9.79
C ASP A 92 9.55 -8.84 -11.26
N ALA A 93 8.68 -9.24 -12.19
CA ALA A 93 8.99 -9.31 -13.62
C ALA A 93 9.16 -7.93 -14.32
N TYR A 94 8.52 -6.87 -13.83
CA TYR A 94 8.55 -5.55 -14.49
C TYR A 94 8.71 -4.37 -13.52
N CYS A 95 9.08 -4.65 -12.27
CA CYS A 95 9.26 -3.70 -11.16
C CYS A 95 8.00 -2.91 -10.77
N GLU A 96 7.40 -2.14 -11.68
CA GLU A 96 6.22 -1.31 -11.41
C GLU A 96 5.49 -0.93 -12.71
N ALA A 97 4.16 -0.93 -12.70
CA ALA A 97 3.30 -0.37 -13.76
C ALA A 97 2.19 0.50 -13.15
N LYS A 98 1.95 1.68 -13.74
CA LYS A 98 1.01 2.69 -13.23
C LYS A 98 -0.09 3.04 -14.24
N GLY A 99 -1.32 2.98 -13.78
CA GLY A 99 -2.51 3.31 -14.54
C GLY A 99 -2.83 2.29 -15.64
N PHE A 100 -4.04 2.44 -16.19
CA PHE A 100 -4.62 1.47 -17.12
C PHE A 100 -3.78 1.23 -18.38
N LYS A 101 -3.14 2.28 -18.91
CA LYS A 101 -2.37 2.19 -20.15
C LYS A 101 -1.10 1.36 -20.00
N GLU A 102 -0.37 1.52 -18.90
CA GLU A 102 0.87 0.76 -18.68
C GLU A 102 0.56 -0.69 -18.31
N ILE A 103 -0.41 -0.90 -17.41
CA ILE A 103 -0.86 -2.24 -17.04
C ILE A 103 -1.37 -2.99 -18.28
N GLY A 104 -2.18 -2.34 -19.11
CA GLY A 104 -2.69 -2.90 -20.36
C GLY A 104 -1.56 -3.35 -21.31
N LYS A 105 -0.50 -2.55 -21.46
CA LYS A 105 0.66 -2.91 -22.29
C LYS A 105 1.40 -4.16 -21.78
N VAL A 106 1.51 -4.32 -20.47
CA VAL A 106 2.12 -5.52 -19.87
C VAL A 106 1.31 -6.77 -20.26
N PHE A 107 -0.01 -6.73 -20.08
CA PHE A 107 -0.87 -7.86 -20.44
C PHE A 107 -0.93 -8.08 -21.95
N GLU A 108 -0.95 -7.02 -22.77
CA GLU A 108 -0.88 -7.12 -24.23
C GLU A 108 0.41 -7.83 -24.67
N MET A 109 1.55 -7.49 -24.07
CA MET A 109 2.82 -8.16 -24.33
C MET A 109 2.75 -9.65 -23.98
N ILE A 110 2.19 -10.00 -22.82
CA ILE A 110 2.02 -11.40 -22.38
C ILE A 110 1.12 -12.16 -23.35
N ILE A 111 -0.03 -11.59 -23.71
CA ILE A 111 -1.01 -12.21 -24.61
C ILE A 111 -0.41 -12.40 -26.01
N SER A 112 0.36 -11.42 -26.50
CA SER A 112 0.99 -11.49 -27.83
C SER A 112 2.01 -12.63 -27.95
N ALA A 113 2.60 -13.05 -26.83
CA ALA A 113 3.60 -14.12 -26.77
C ALA A 113 3.01 -15.51 -27.08
N ASN A 114 1.68 -15.64 -27.12
CA ASN A 114 0.98 -16.88 -27.46
C ASN A 114 1.45 -17.50 -28.78
N LYS A 115 1.74 -16.65 -29.79
CA LYS A 115 2.25 -17.11 -31.10
C LYS A 115 3.54 -17.94 -31.01
N ASN A 116 4.34 -17.74 -29.96
CA ASN A 116 5.64 -18.39 -29.78
C ASN A 116 5.62 -19.48 -28.70
N PHE A 117 4.78 -19.34 -27.67
CA PHE A 117 4.80 -20.21 -26.47
C PHE A 117 3.52 -21.03 -26.26
N GLY A 118 2.45 -20.75 -27.02
CA GLY A 118 1.16 -21.41 -26.90
C GLY A 118 0.32 -20.96 -25.70
N ASP A 119 -0.97 -21.30 -25.74
CA ASP A 119 -1.98 -20.81 -24.79
C ASP A 119 -1.68 -21.21 -23.35
N GLU A 120 -1.15 -22.42 -23.13
CA GLU A 120 -0.90 -22.94 -21.78
C GLU A 120 0.13 -22.08 -21.02
N ILE A 121 1.24 -21.73 -21.67
CA ILE A 121 2.31 -20.94 -21.05
C ILE A 121 1.82 -19.51 -20.80
N VAL A 122 1.11 -18.92 -21.75
CA VAL A 122 0.56 -17.56 -21.62
C VAL A 122 -0.46 -17.49 -20.48
N ASN A 123 -1.36 -18.47 -20.38
CA ASN A 123 -2.35 -18.51 -19.30
C ASN A 123 -1.68 -18.62 -17.92
N LYS A 124 -0.64 -19.46 -17.79
CA LYS A 124 0.16 -19.54 -16.56
C LYS A 124 0.80 -18.20 -16.22
N ALA A 125 1.37 -17.51 -17.21
CA ALA A 125 1.98 -16.20 -17.00
C ALA A 125 0.96 -15.13 -16.57
N ILE A 126 -0.26 -15.13 -17.13
CA ILE A 126 -1.33 -14.22 -16.71
C ILE A 126 -1.71 -14.47 -15.25
N ILE A 127 -1.94 -15.73 -14.89
CA ILE A 127 -2.31 -16.12 -13.52
C ILE A 127 -1.20 -15.71 -12.53
N GLU A 128 0.05 -16.01 -12.85
CA GLU A 128 1.21 -15.64 -12.03
C GLU A 128 1.26 -14.13 -11.77
N ASN A 129 1.05 -13.31 -12.81
CA ASN A 129 1.05 -11.85 -12.68
C ASN A 129 -0.10 -11.33 -11.82
N ILE A 130 -1.28 -11.94 -11.92
CA ILE A 130 -2.44 -11.58 -11.11
C ILE A 130 -2.22 -11.97 -9.64
N SER A 131 -1.76 -13.20 -9.41
CA SER A 131 -1.61 -13.79 -8.08
C SER A 131 -0.45 -13.21 -7.29
N ASN A 132 0.68 -12.91 -7.95
CA ASN A 132 1.89 -12.42 -7.28
C ASN A 132 2.06 -10.89 -7.43
N GLY A 133 1.18 -10.24 -8.18
CA GLY A 133 1.11 -8.78 -8.26
C GLY A 133 0.68 -8.14 -6.93
N LYS A 134 1.44 -7.15 -6.48
CA LYS A 134 1.03 -6.28 -5.37
C LYS A 134 0.24 -5.11 -5.94
N TRP A 135 -1.08 -5.14 -5.75
CA TRP A 135 -2.02 -4.16 -6.32
C TRP A 135 -2.28 -3.01 -5.36
N TYR A 136 -2.32 -1.79 -5.86
CA TYR A 136 -2.54 -0.58 -5.09
C TYR A 136 -3.55 0.31 -5.80
N ILE A 137 -4.40 0.99 -5.04
CA ILE A 137 -5.36 1.98 -5.55
C ILE A 137 -4.71 3.36 -5.39
N GLU A 138 -4.48 4.11 -6.46
CA GLU A 138 -3.89 5.44 -6.33
C GLU A 138 -4.91 6.40 -5.70
N GLU A 139 -4.55 7.01 -4.57
CA GLU A 139 -5.28 8.15 -4.00
C GLU A 139 -4.83 9.43 -4.72
N GLU A 140 -5.80 10.15 -5.31
CA GLU A 140 -5.60 11.45 -5.97
C GLU A 140 -5.08 12.52 -5.01
#